data_AF-A0A376NYM4-F1
#
_entry.id   AF-A0A376NYM4-F1
#
_cell.length_a   1.000
_cell.length_b   1.000
_cell.length_c   1.000
_cell.angle_alpha   90.00
_cell.angle_beta   90.00
_cell.angle_gamma   90.00
#
_symmetry.space_group_name_H-M   'P 1'
#
loop_
_entity.id
_entity.type
_entity.pdbx_description
1 polymer ?
#
loop_
_entity_poly.entity_id
_entity_poly.type
_entity_poly.pdbx_seq_one_letter_code
_entity_poly.pdbx_strand_id
1 'polypeptide(L)'
;MNHKDWDFVNRRLVAKMLSEMEYEQVFHAESQGDDHYCINLPGAQWRFIAERGIWGWLWIDAQTLRCTDEPVLAQTLLMQLKPVLSMSDATVAEHMQDLYATLLGDLQLLKARRGLSASDLINLDADRLQCLLSGHPKFVFNKGRRGWGKEALERYAPEYTNTFRLHWLAVKREHMIWRCDNDLDIQQLLTAAMDPQEFTRFSQVWQENGLDHNWLPLPVHPWQWQQKIATDFIADFVEGRMVSLGEFGDQWLAQQSLRTLTNASRRGGLDIKLPLTIYNTSCYRGIPGRYIAAGPLASRWLQQVFATDATLVQSGAVILGEPAAGYVSHEGYAALARAPYRYQEMLGVIWRENPCRWLKPDESPVLMATLMECDETISRWQAHISTAPDWTLKPGLRNCSGWLWFRCITCFAATVSRLLHTDKI
;
A
#
# COMPACT_ATOMS: atom_id res chain seq x y z
N MET A 1 -12.41 8.18 -22.89
CA MET A 1 -10.94 8.03 -22.89
C MET A 1 -10.43 8.54 -24.23
N ASN A 2 -9.37 9.35 -24.26
CA ASN A 2 -8.74 9.78 -25.51
C ASN A 2 -7.72 8.71 -25.96
N HIS A 3 -7.69 8.40 -27.26
CA HIS A 3 -6.75 7.44 -27.85
C HIS A 3 -5.29 7.77 -27.53
N LYS A 4 -4.93 9.06 -27.44
CA LYS A 4 -3.58 9.51 -27.10
C LYS A 4 -3.14 9.09 -25.69
N ASP A 5 -4.02 9.25 -24.71
CA ASP A 5 -3.72 8.88 -23.31
C ASP A 5 -3.63 7.35 -23.17
N TRP A 6 -4.45 6.60 -23.92
CA TRP A 6 -4.40 5.14 -23.96
C TRP A 6 -3.09 4.59 -24.53
N ASP A 7 -2.63 5.13 -25.67
CA ASP A 7 -1.34 4.75 -26.27
C ASP A 7 -0.19 5.07 -25.31
N PHE A 8 -0.21 6.25 -24.68
CA PHE A 8 0.83 6.67 -23.74
C PHE A 8 0.97 5.71 -22.54
N VAL A 9 -0.13 5.35 -21.87
CA VAL A 9 -0.07 4.44 -20.71
C VAL A 9 0.34 3.02 -21.13
N ASN A 10 -0.08 2.55 -22.31
CA ASN A 10 0.33 1.24 -22.81
C ASN A 10 1.83 1.20 -23.10
N ARG A 11 2.38 2.21 -23.78
CA ARG A 11 3.83 2.31 -24.06
C ARG A 11 4.65 2.30 -22.78
N ARG A 12 4.23 3.05 -21.75
CA ARG A 12 4.92 3.05 -20.45
C ARG A 12 4.87 1.70 -19.75
N LEU A 13 3.70 1.04 -19.78
CA LEU A 13 3.56 -0.29 -19.17
C LEU A 13 4.38 -1.35 -19.93
N VAL A 14 4.40 -1.31 -21.27
CA VAL A 14 5.22 -2.20 -22.10
C VAL A 14 6.71 -1.98 -21.83
N ALA A 15 7.18 -0.73 -21.78
CA ALA A 15 8.56 -0.41 -21.44
C ALA A 15 8.93 -1.01 -20.06
N LYS A 16 8.08 -0.81 -19.05
CA LYS A 16 8.25 -1.40 -17.72
C LYS A 16 8.30 -2.94 -17.77
N MET A 17 7.39 -3.57 -18.50
CA MET A 17 7.33 -5.03 -18.63
C MET A 17 8.61 -5.59 -19.25
N LEU A 18 9.05 -5.02 -20.38
CA LEU A 18 10.27 -5.46 -21.07
C LEU A 18 11.50 -5.24 -20.19
N SER A 19 11.67 -4.06 -19.58
CA SER A 19 12.81 -3.75 -18.72
C SER A 19 12.88 -4.65 -17.48
N GLU A 20 11.76 -4.87 -16.79
CA GLU A 20 11.73 -5.69 -15.56
C GLU A 20 11.94 -7.17 -15.86
N MET A 21 11.36 -7.68 -16.95
CA MET A 21 11.50 -9.09 -17.33
C MET A 21 12.88 -9.41 -17.91
N GLU A 22 13.49 -8.48 -18.63
CA GLU A 22 14.87 -8.61 -19.10
C GLU A 22 15.85 -8.64 -17.92
N TYR A 23 15.63 -7.79 -16.92
CA TYR A 23 16.42 -7.78 -15.68
C TYR A 23 16.25 -9.07 -14.87
N GLU A 24 15.05 -9.64 -14.85
CA GLU A 24 14.76 -10.97 -14.26
C GLU A 24 15.17 -12.14 -15.16
N GLN A 25 15.88 -11.87 -16.27
CA GLN A 25 16.43 -12.88 -17.18
C GLN A 25 15.36 -13.80 -17.81
N VAL A 26 14.12 -13.33 -17.93
CA VAL A 26 13.06 -14.03 -18.68
C VAL A 26 13.45 -14.14 -20.16
N PHE A 27 14.14 -13.12 -20.66
CA PHE A 27 14.77 -13.03 -21.97
C PHE A 27 15.93 -12.02 -21.89
N HIS A 28 16.74 -11.95 -22.95
CA HIS A 28 17.84 -10.99 -23.04
C HIS A 28 17.64 -10.06 -24.22
N ALA A 29 17.91 -8.76 -24.03
CA ALA A 29 17.90 -7.81 -25.13
C ALA A 29 19.21 -7.90 -25.93
N GLU A 30 19.09 -8.01 -27.25
CA GLU A 30 20.22 -8.00 -28.17
C GLU A 30 20.51 -6.55 -28.59
N SER A 31 21.76 -6.11 -28.44
CA SER A 31 22.17 -4.79 -28.95
C SER A 31 22.27 -4.82 -30.47
N GLN A 32 21.74 -3.77 -31.11
CA GLN A 32 21.78 -3.56 -32.55
C GLN A 32 22.75 -2.43 -32.95
N GLY A 33 23.54 -1.90 -32.00
CA GLY A 33 24.38 -0.70 -32.15
C GLY A 33 23.65 0.61 -31.80
N ASP A 34 24.38 1.68 -31.51
CA ASP A 34 23.88 3.05 -31.27
C ASP A 34 22.68 3.13 -30.30
N ASP A 35 22.79 2.50 -29.11
CA ASP A 35 21.74 2.42 -28.07
C ASP A 35 20.42 1.76 -28.52
N HIS A 36 20.38 1.17 -29.71
CA HIS A 36 19.25 0.36 -30.18
C HIS A 36 19.35 -1.07 -29.63
N TYR A 37 18.21 -1.57 -29.19
CA TYR A 37 18.05 -2.93 -28.70
C TYR A 37 16.85 -3.60 -29.37
N CYS A 38 16.88 -4.92 -29.44
CA CYS A 38 15.70 -5.73 -29.72
C CYS A 38 15.52 -6.87 -28.71
N ILE A 39 14.27 -7.27 -28.52
CA ILE A 39 13.88 -8.46 -27.77
C ILE A 39 13.06 -9.33 -28.72
N ASN A 40 13.55 -10.54 -28.97
CA ASN A 40 12.91 -11.54 -29.82
C ASN A 40 12.02 -12.44 -28.94
N LEU A 41 10.71 -12.46 -29.19
CA LEU A 41 9.74 -13.36 -28.56
C LEU A 41 9.17 -14.31 -29.62
N PRO A 42 8.53 -15.43 -29.23
CA PRO A 42 7.86 -16.31 -30.19
C PRO A 42 6.83 -15.54 -31.04
N GLY A 43 7.13 -15.36 -32.33
CA GLY A 43 6.25 -14.69 -33.29
C GLY A 43 6.24 -13.16 -33.23
N ALA A 44 7.12 -12.51 -32.45
CA ALA A 44 7.18 -11.06 -32.35
C ALA A 44 8.59 -10.52 -32.07
N GLN A 45 8.88 -9.32 -32.55
CA GLN A 45 10.13 -8.61 -32.22
C GLN A 45 9.79 -7.22 -31.70
N TRP A 46 10.28 -6.91 -30.49
CA TRP A 46 10.21 -5.59 -29.89
C TRP A 46 11.51 -4.85 -30.14
N ARG A 47 11.45 -3.62 -30.67
CA ARG A 47 12.60 -2.75 -30.91
C ARG A 47 12.43 -1.44 -30.15
N PHE A 48 13.51 -0.94 -29.58
CA PHE A 48 13.50 0.28 -28.78
C PHE A 48 14.92 0.84 -28.62
N ILE A 49 15.01 2.09 -28.14
CA ILE A 49 16.23 2.71 -27.66
C ILE A 49 16.24 2.60 -26.13
N ALA A 50 17.39 2.26 -25.55
CA ALA A 50 17.55 2.16 -24.10
C ALA A 50 18.98 2.42 -23.65
N GLU A 51 19.12 2.87 -22.41
CA GLU A 51 20.40 2.89 -21.70
C GLU A 51 20.45 1.73 -20.68
N ARG A 52 21.55 0.99 -20.60
CA ARG A 52 21.72 -0.04 -19.56
C ARG A 52 22.38 0.58 -18.33
N GLY A 53 21.63 0.68 -17.24
CA GLY A 53 22.12 1.23 -15.98
C GLY A 53 23.12 0.31 -15.26
N ILE A 54 23.73 0.81 -14.18
CA ILE A 54 24.78 0.11 -13.42
C ILE A 54 24.35 -1.25 -12.84
N TRP A 55 23.06 -1.43 -12.56
CA TRP A 55 22.52 -2.69 -12.07
C TRP A 55 22.28 -3.71 -13.20
N GLY A 56 22.50 -3.34 -14.46
CA GLY A 56 22.15 -4.13 -15.62
C GLY A 56 20.70 -3.94 -16.08
N TRP A 57 19.90 -3.08 -15.43
CA TRP A 57 18.52 -2.79 -15.82
C TRP A 57 18.45 -1.81 -17.01
N LEU A 58 17.55 -2.06 -17.97
CA LEU A 58 17.35 -1.20 -19.15
C LEU A 58 16.40 -0.05 -18.88
N TRP A 59 16.85 1.19 -19.13
CA TRP A 59 16.03 2.39 -19.17
C TRP A 59 15.49 2.60 -20.58
N ILE A 60 14.35 1.98 -20.88
CA ILE A 60 13.73 2.01 -22.21
C ILE A 60 13.00 3.35 -22.43
N ASP A 61 13.28 4.02 -23.54
CA ASP A 61 12.44 5.12 -24.02
C ASP A 61 11.15 4.57 -24.64
N ALA A 62 10.04 4.71 -23.90
CA ALA A 62 8.73 4.21 -24.27
C ALA A 62 8.20 4.75 -25.62
N GLN A 63 8.64 5.93 -26.08
CA GLN A 63 8.20 6.49 -27.37
C GLN A 63 8.84 5.78 -28.56
N THR A 64 10.00 5.16 -28.35
CA THR A 64 10.75 4.45 -29.40
C THR A 64 10.27 3.02 -29.62
N LEU A 65 9.45 2.48 -28.71
CA LEU A 65 8.91 1.12 -28.79
C LEU A 65 8.18 0.86 -30.11
N ARG A 66 8.57 -0.22 -30.78
CA ARG A 66 7.90 -0.78 -31.96
C ARG A 66 7.79 -2.30 -31.79
N CYS A 67 6.66 -2.87 -32.20
CA CYS A 67 6.44 -4.30 -32.38
C CYS A 67 6.03 -4.50 -33.84
N THR A 68 6.74 -5.33 -34.60
CA THR A 68 6.62 -5.55 -36.06
C THR A 68 5.19 -5.37 -36.61
N ASP A 69 4.85 -4.14 -37.04
CA ASP A 69 3.54 -3.66 -37.55
C ASP A 69 2.32 -3.68 -36.61
N GLU A 70 2.48 -4.04 -35.34
CA GLU A 70 1.42 -4.04 -34.34
C GLU A 70 1.41 -2.76 -33.47
N PRO A 71 0.23 -2.31 -32.99
CA PRO A 71 0.16 -1.26 -31.99
C PRO A 71 0.83 -1.70 -30.68
N VAL A 72 1.50 -0.76 -30.02
CA VAL A 72 2.17 -1.03 -28.74
C VAL A 72 1.13 -1.13 -27.63
N LEU A 73 0.68 -2.36 -27.35
CA LEU A 73 -0.30 -2.67 -26.32
C LEU A 73 0.28 -3.64 -25.29
N ALA A 74 0.06 -3.34 -24.01
CA ALA A 74 0.49 -4.23 -22.92
C ALA A 74 -0.21 -5.60 -22.99
N GLN A 75 -1.47 -5.62 -23.44
CA GLN A 75 -2.23 -6.86 -23.67
C GLN A 75 -1.54 -7.77 -24.69
N THR A 76 -1.08 -7.20 -25.82
CA THR A 76 -0.36 -7.93 -26.87
C THR A 76 0.90 -8.57 -26.30
N LEU A 77 1.71 -7.79 -25.56
CA LEU A 77 2.91 -8.32 -24.92
C LEU A 77 2.56 -9.44 -23.92
N LEU A 78 1.52 -9.29 -23.09
CA LEU A 78 1.10 -10.35 -22.15
C LEU A 78 0.76 -11.66 -22.88
N MET A 79 0.12 -11.60 -24.05
CA MET A 79 -0.17 -12.79 -24.86
C MET A 79 1.10 -13.43 -25.43
N GLN A 80 2.07 -12.63 -25.87
CA GLN A 80 3.37 -13.12 -26.36
C GLN A 80 4.21 -13.75 -25.23
N LEU A 81 4.03 -13.29 -23.99
CA LEU A 81 4.70 -13.84 -22.81
C LEU A 81 4.11 -15.15 -22.31
N LYS A 82 2.87 -15.49 -22.70
CA LYS A 82 2.21 -16.74 -22.30
C LYS A 82 3.07 -17.98 -22.55
N PRO A 83 3.59 -18.25 -23.77
CA PRO A 83 4.46 -19.40 -23.99
C PRO A 83 5.80 -19.28 -23.27
N VAL A 84 6.35 -18.07 -23.13
CA VAL A 84 7.64 -17.82 -22.47
C VAL A 84 7.61 -18.16 -20.98
N LEU A 85 6.53 -17.75 -20.31
CA LEU A 85 6.33 -17.98 -18.86
C LEU A 85 5.53 -19.25 -18.56
N SER A 86 5.21 -20.06 -19.57
CA SER A 86 4.39 -21.28 -19.43
C SER A 86 3.07 -21.05 -18.68
N MET A 87 2.41 -19.91 -18.95
CA MET A 87 1.18 -19.54 -18.25
C MET A 87 -0.02 -20.32 -18.77
N SER A 88 -0.87 -20.81 -17.85
CA SER A 88 -2.17 -21.38 -18.20
C SER A 88 -3.14 -20.31 -18.71
N ASP A 89 -4.19 -20.71 -19.43
CA ASP A 89 -5.25 -19.80 -19.88
C ASP A 89 -5.90 -19.06 -18.71
N ALA A 90 -6.13 -19.75 -17.59
CA ALA A 90 -6.66 -19.15 -16.39
C ALA A 90 -5.72 -18.07 -15.84
N THR A 91 -4.42 -18.36 -15.72
CA THR A 91 -3.41 -17.41 -15.24
C THR A 91 -3.32 -16.17 -16.13
N VAL A 92 -3.38 -16.34 -17.45
CA VAL A 92 -3.37 -15.19 -18.38
C VAL A 92 -4.66 -14.37 -18.24
N ALA A 93 -5.82 -15.01 -18.17
CA ALA A 93 -7.09 -14.31 -17.95
C ALA A 93 -7.09 -13.53 -16.62
N GLU A 94 -6.44 -14.10 -15.60
CA GLU A 94 -6.23 -13.42 -14.34
C GLU A 94 -5.32 -12.20 -14.52
N HIS A 95 -4.14 -12.35 -15.12
CA HIS A 95 -3.24 -11.24 -15.37
C HIS A 95 -3.82 -10.15 -16.28
N MET A 96 -4.73 -10.49 -17.19
CA MET A 96 -5.46 -9.49 -17.98
C MET A 96 -6.28 -8.55 -17.10
N GLN A 97 -6.95 -9.06 -16.05
CA GLN A 97 -7.69 -8.21 -15.11
C GLN A 97 -6.76 -7.27 -14.35
N ASP A 98 -5.61 -7.77 -13.89
CA ASP A 98 -4.62 -6.97 -13.17
C ASP A 98 -3.96 -5.92 -14.08
N LEU A 99 -3.71 -6.28 -15.34
CA LEU A 99 -3.20 -5.41 -16.39
C LEU A 99 -4.17 -4.25 -16.63
N TYR A 100 -5.45 -4.53 -16.87
CA TYR A 100 -6.43 -3.47 -17.14
C TYR A 100 -6.70 -2.61 -15.92
N ALA A 101 -6.72 -3.18 -14.71
CA ALA A 101 -6.80 -2.38 -13.48
C ALA A 101 -5.60 -1.45 -13.33
N THR A 102 -4.40 -1.90 -13.75
CA THR A 102 -3.20 -1.08 -13.78
C THR A 102 -3.29 0.05 -14.80
N LEU A 103 -3.70 -0.24 -16.03
CA LEU A 103 -3.90 0.79 -17.05
C LEU A 103 -4.99 1.81 -16.66
N LEU A 104 -6.07 1.38 -16.00
CA LEU A 104 -7.10 2.28 -15.47
C LEU A 104 -6.52 3.23 -14.40
N GLY A 105 -5.75 2.70 -13.45
CA GLY A 105 -5.06 3.52 -12.45
C GLY A 105 -4.04 4.47 -13.07
N ASP A 106 -3.31 4.04 -14.09
CA ASP A 106 -2.33 4.87 -14.80
C ASP A 106 -3.00 6.01 -15.59
N LEU A 107 -4.16 5.75 -16.21
CA LEU A 107 -4.96 6.80 -16.86
C LEU A 107 -5.46 7.82 -15.84
N GLN A 108 -5.90 7.37 -14.66
CA GLN A 108 -6.33 8.25 -13.59
C GLN A 108 -5.16 9.12 -13.10
N LEU A 109 -3.98 8.55 -12.87
CA LEU A 109 -2.79 9.30 -12.49
C LEU A 109 -2.36 10.31 -13.56
N LEU A 110 -2.36 9.91 -14.84
CA LEU A 110 -2.05 10.80 -15.95
C LEU A 110 -3.00 11.99 -15.98
N LYS A 111 -4.30 11.77 -15.81
CA LYS A 111 -5.30 12.84 -15.74
C LYS A 111 -5.08 13.74 -14.52
N ALA A 112 -4.83 13.14 -13.34
CA ALA A 112 -4.73 13.87 -12.09
C ALA A 112 -3.43 14.69 -11.95
N ARG A 113 -2.38 14.32 -12.69
CA ARG A 113 -1.06 14.98 -12.67
C ARG A 113 -0.85 15.96 -13.83
N ARG A 114 -1.83 16.07 -14.74
CA ARG A 114 -1.68 16.86 -15.95
C ARG A 114 -1.39 18.32 -15.65
N GLY A 115 -0.34 18.86 -16.26
CA GLY A 115 0.09 20.25 -16.08
C GLY A 115 0.74 20.55 -14.73
N LEU A 116 1.00 19.54 -13.89
CA LEU A 116 1.75 19.71 -12.65
C LEU A 116 3.23 19.44 -12.88
N SER A 117 4.07 20.42 -12.58
CA SER A 117 5.52 20.30 -12.61
C SER A 117 6.05 19.50 -11.42
N ALA A 118 7.34 19.14 -11.46
CA ALA A 118 8.03 18.61 -10.30
C ALA A 118 7.98 19.54 -9.07
N SER A 119 7.93 20.86 -9.26
CA SER A 119 7.78 21.78 -8.13
C SER A 119 6.36 21.78 -7.58
N ASP A 120 5.35 21.60 -8.42
CA ASP A 120 3.95 21.61 -7.99
C ASP A 120 3.63 20.40 -7.13
N LEU A 121 4.04 19.17 -7.53
CA LEU A 121 3.67 18.00 -6.71
C LEU A 121 4.41 17.91 -5.37
N ILE A 122 5.61 18.49 -5.19
CA ILE A 122 6.30 18.46 -3.88
C ILE A 122 5.60 19.39 -2.88
N ASN A 123 4.92 20.41 -3.40
CA ASN A 123 4.19 21.40 -2.61
C ASN A 123 2.73 21.00 -2.39
N LEU A 124 2.28 19.84 -2.89
CA LEU A 124 0.98 19.29 -2.54
C LEU A 124 0.94 18.87 -1.07
N ASP A 125 -0.27 18.82 -0.52
CA ASP A 125 -0.50 18.12 0.74
C ASP A 125 0.04 16.69 0.68
N ALA A 126 0.68 16.25 1.77
CA ALA A 126 1.40 14.98 1.84
C ALA A 126 0.53 13.76 1.49
N ASP A 127 -0.73 13.75 1.93
CA ASP A 127 -1.64 12.64 1.65
C ASP A 127 -2.06 12.65 0.18
N ARG A 128 -2.30 13.83 -0.40
CA ARG A 128 -2.59 13.99 -1.83
C ARG A 128 -1.39 13.58 -2.69
N LEU A 129 -0.17 14.01 -2.35
CA LEU A 129 1.05 13.61 -3.05
C LEU A 129 1.23 12.09 -3.01
N GLN A 130 1.09 11.49 -1.83
CA GLN A 130 1.17 10.04 -1.66
C GLN A 130 0.21 9.30 -2.60
N CYS A 131 -1.02 9.80 -2.77
CA CYS A 131 -1.99 9.18 -3.66
C CYS A 131 -1.64 9.27 -5.16
N LEU A 132 -0.81 10.24 -5.55
CA LEU A 132 -0.41 10.44 -6.95
C LEU A 132 0.85 9.66 -7.37
N LEU A 133 1.41 8.84 -6.46
CA LEU A 133 2.55 7.99 -6.77
C LEU A 133 2.17 6.84 -7.71
N SER A 134 3.14 6.43 -8.53
CA SER A 134 3.01 5.46 -9.61
C SER A 134 2.84 4.00 -9.12
N GLY A 135 2.99 3.76 -7.82
CA GLY A 135 2.92 2.43 -7.19
C GLY A 135 4.27 1.70 -7.19
N HIS A 136 4.25 0.39 -6.96
CA HIS A 136 5.48 -0.40 -6.82
C HIS A 136 6.33 -0.38 -8.13
N PRO A 137 7.65 -0.08 -8.07
CA PRO A 137 8.47 0.07 -9.26
C PRO A 137 8.71 -1.27 -9.98
N LYS A 138 8.87 -2.37 -9.23
CA LYS A 138 9.14 -3.71 -9.79
C LYS A 138 7.94 -4.41 -10.43
N PHE A 139 6.84 -4.62 -9.68
CA PHE A 139 5.70 -5.38 -10.19
C PHE A 139 5.07 -4.68 -11.40
N VAL A 140 4.94 -5.39 -12.52
CA VAL A 140 4.43 -4.81 -13.77
C VAL A 140 2.98 -4.35 -13.62
N PHE A 141 2.09 -5.20 -13.12
CA PHE A 141 0.68 -4.89 -12.85
C PHE A 141 0.48 -4.45 -11.39
N ASN A 142 1.14 -3.36 -11.00
CA ASN A 142 1.23 -2.93 -9.60
C ASN A 142 -0.08 -2.41 -8.99
N LYS A 143 -1.12 -2.16 -9.79
CA LYS A 143 -2.46 -1.76 -9.31
C LYS A 143 -3.52 -2.81 -9.61
N GLY A 144 -3.12 -4.04 -9.97
CA GLY A 144 -3.99 -5.21 -9.97
C GLY A 144 -4.51 -5.49 -8.56
N ARG A 145 -5.84 -5.51 -8.39
CA ARG A 145 -6.52 -5.65 -7.10
C ARG A 145 -7.65 -6.66 -7.25
N ARG A 146 -7.30 -7.94 -7.25
CA ARG A 146 -8.26 -8.99 -7.59
C ARG A 146 -9.44 -8.99 -6.63
N GLY A 147 -10.64 -8.94 -7.19
CA GLY A 147 -11.89 -8.78 -6.46
C GLY A 147 -12.48 -7.37 -6.58
N TRP A 148 -11.74 -6.39 -7.12
CA TRP A 148 -12.25 -5.04 -7.37
C TRP A 148 -12.60 -4.83 -8.84
N GLY A 149 -13.86 -4.53 -9.11
CA GLY A 149 -14.28 -3.91 -10.35
C GLY A 149 -14.01 -2.40 -10.35
N LYS A 150 -14.43 -1.72 -11.42
CA LYS A 150 -14.20 -0.28 -11.62
C LYS A 150 -14.73 0.59 -10.46
N GLU A 151 -15.94 0.33 -9.99
CA GLU A 151 -16.55 1.11 -8.90
C GLU A 151 -15.75 0.98 -7.59
N ALA A 152 -15.29 -0.22 -7.25
CA ALA A 152 -14.46 -0.45 -6.08
C ALA A 152 -13.09 0.22 -6.22
N LEU A 153 -12.49 0.19 -7.43
CA LEU A 153 -11.26 0.93 -7.72
C LEU A 153 -11.46 2.43 -7.51
N GLU A 154 -12.49 3.02 -8.10
CA GLU A 154 -12.78 4.45 -7.97
C GLU A 154 -13.03 4.83 -6.50
N ARG A 155 -13.80 4.05 -5.76
CA ARG A 155 -14.16 4.38 -4.38
C ARG A 155 -13.03 4.17 -3.37
N TYR A 156 -12.17 3.16 -3.56
CA TYR A 156 -11.26 2.69 -2.52
C TYR A 156 -9.77 2.69 -2.89
N ALA A 157 -9.40 2.86 -4.18
CA ALA A 157 -7.99 2.88 -4.56
C ALA A 157 -7.36 4.28 -4.38
N PRO A 158 -6.11 4.38 -3.88
CA PRO A 158 -5.46 5.62 -3.53
C PRO A 158 -5.34 6.60 -4.70
N GLU A 159 -5.07 6.12 -5.92
CA GLU A 159 -4.89 6.97 -7.10
C GLU A 159 -6.14 7.77 -7.50
N TYR A 160 -7.32 7.41 -6.98
CA TYR A 160 -8.56 8.16 -7.18
C TYR A 160 -8.83 9.21 -6.09
N THR A 161 -8.11 9.16 -4.96
CA THR A 161 -8.23 10.09 -3.84
C THR A 161 -9.64 10.30 -3.28
N ASN A 162 -10.50 9.31 -3.48
CA ASN A 162 -11.81 9.34 -2.86
C ASN A 162 -11.70 8.93 -1.38
N THR A 163 -12.63 9.46 -0.59
CA THR A 163 -12.74 9.17 0.83
C THR A 163 -14.02 8.41 1.12
N PHE A 164 -14.05 7.69 2.24
CA PHE A 164 -15.19 6.89 2.65
C PHE A 164 -15.25 6.72 4.17
N ARG A 165 -16.46 6.46 4.68
CA ARG A 165 -16.68 6.06 6.08
C ARG A 165 -16.38 4.58 6.27
N LEU A 166 -16.06 4.22 7.51
CA LEU A 166 -15.89 2.83 7.92
C LEU A 166 -17.24 2.24 8.35
N HIS A 167 -17.41 0.95 8.10
CA HIS A 167 -18.50 0.18 8.69
C HIS A 167 -18.11 -0.26 10.09
N TRP A 168 -19.04 -0.25 11.03
CA TRP A 168 -18.77 -0.64 12.42
C TRP A 168 -19.59 -1.87 12.82
N LEU A 169 -18.92 -2.78 13.49
CA LEU A 169 -19.52 -3.94 14.14
C LEU A 169 -19.40 -3.80 15.65
N ALA A 170 -20.31 -4.43 16.39
CA ALA A 170 -20.06 -4.84 17.77
C ALA A 170 -19.75 -6.34 17.79
N VAL A 171 -18.69 -6.73 18.47
CA VAL A 171 -18.27 -8.14 18.61
C VAL A 171 -18.20 -8.49 20.10
N LYS A 172 -18.71 -9.66 20.51
CA LYS A 172 -18.54 -10.12 21.89
C LYS A 172 -17.06 -10.25 22.22
N ARG A 173 -16.67 -9.76 23.39
CA ARG A 173 -15.29 -9.70 23.89
C ARG A 173 -14.63 -11.08 23.90
N GLU A 174 -15.37 -12.14 24.22
CA GLU A 174 -14.85 -13.51 24.24
C GLU A 174 -14.44 -14.06 22.85
N HIS A 175 -14.97 -13.47 21.76
CA HIS A 175 -14.64 -13.86 20.38
C HIS A 175 -13.55 -12.99 19.75
N MET A 176 -13.09 -11.95 20.45
CA MET A 176 -12.13 -11.01 19.91
C MET A 176 -10.87 -10.97 20.77
N ILE A 177 -9.73 -11.21 20.13
CA ILE A 177 -8.44 -10.97 20.77
C ILE A 177 -8.10 -9.50 20.60
N TRP A 178 -8.12 -8.78 21.71
CA TRP A 178 -7.78 -7.37 21.79
C TRP A 178 -6.45 -7.17 22.50
N ARG A 179 -5.57 -6.34 21.93
CA ARG A 179 -4.31 -5.89 22.54
C ARG A 179 -4.20 -4.39 22.36
N CYS A 180 -4.00 -3.69 23.45
CA CYS A 180 -3.83 -2.25 23.46
C CYS A 180 -2.70 -1.91 24.44
N ASP A 181 -1.94 -0.88 24.12
CA ASP A 181 -0.99 -0.29 25.04
C ASP A 181 -1.73 0.35 26.23
N ASN A 182 -1.05 0.48 27.37
CA ASN A 182 -1.70 0.91 28.62
C ASN A 182 -2.15 2.38 28.59
N ASP A 183 -1.55 3.18 27.72
CA ASP A 183 -1.83 4.62 27.60
C ASP A 183 -2.97 4.93 26.60
N LEU A 184 -3.60 3.90 26.03
CA LEU A 184 -4.67 4.03 25.05
C LEU A 184 -5.86 3.15 25.41
N ASP A 185 -7.07 3.70 25.33
CA ASP A 185 -8.32 2.97 25.52
C ASP A 185 -9.24 3.03 24.30
N ILE A 186 -10.32 2.26 24.34
CA ILE A 186 -11.30 2.18 23.24
C ILE A 186 -11.99 3.52 23.02
N GLN A 187 -12.23 4.30 24.06
CA GLN A 187 -12.91 5.59 23.94
C GLN A 187 -12.03 6.61 23.19
N GLN A 188 -10.72 6.60 23.44
CA GLN A 188 -9.75 7.41 22.70
C GLN A 188 -9.67 6.98 21.22
N LEU A 189 -9.74 5.69 20.93
CA LEU A 189 -9.79 5.18 19.55
C LEU A 189 -11.08 5.58 18.83
N LEU A 190 -12.22 5.54 19.51
CA LEU A 190 -13.50 5.98 18.94
C LEU A 190 -13.50 7.48 18.67
N THR A 191 -13.00 8.30 19.60
CA THR A 191 -12.91 9.76 19.40
C THR A 191 -11.88 10.17 18.34
N ALA A 192 -10.89 9.32 18.05
CA ALA A 192 -9.99 9.47 16.90
C ALA A 192 -10.67 9.20 15.55
N ALA A 193 -11.78 8.45 15.52
CA ALA A 193 -12.53 8.12 14.31
C ALA A 193 -13.90 8.81 14.18
N MET A 194 -14.40 9.40 15.25
CA MET A 194 -15.72 10.04 15.28
C MET A 194 -15.61 11.41 15.96
N ASP A 195 -16.20 12.42 15.33
CA ASP A 195 -16.47 13.68 16.01
C ASP A 195 -17.53 13.49 17.12
N PRO A 196 -17.76 14.48 18.00
CA PRO A 196 -18.72 14.36 19.10
C PRO A 196 -20.16 14.04 18.65
N GLN A 197 -20.58 14.51 17.47
CA GLN A 197 -21.93 14.27 16.95
C GLN A 197 -22.09 12.82 16.49
N GLU A 198 -21.13 12.31 15.72
CA GLU A 198 -21.12 10.92 15.26
C GLU A 198 -20.90 9.95 16.42
N PHE A 199 -20.09 10.31 17.42
CA PHE A 199 -19.93 9.50 18.64
C PHE A 199 -21.24 9.39 19.43
N THR A 200 -22.01 10.48 19.52
CA THR A 200 -23.34 10.47 20.15
C THR A 200 -24.30 9.56 19.38
N ARG A 201 -24.33 9.68 18.04
CA ARG A 201 -25.15 8.80 17.18
C ARG A 201 -24.76 7.33 17.31
N PHE A 202 -23.46 7.05 17.33
CA PHE A 202 -22.92 5.70 17.55
C PHE A 202 -23.32 5.14 18.91
N SER A 203 -23.20 5.95 19.97
CA SER A 203 -23.57 5.57 21.33
C SER A 203 -25.07 5.30 21.46
N GLN A 204 -25.92 6.08 20.77
CA GLN A 204 -27.36 5.82 20.74
C GLN A 204 -27.66 4.46 20.10
N VAL A 205 -27.10 4.18 18.91
CA VAL A 205 -27.30 2.88 18.24
C VAL A 205 -26.74 1.72 19.07
N TRP A 206 -25.63 1.95 19.78
CA TRP A 206 -25.06 0.97 20.71
C TRP A 206 -26.05 0.61 21.83
N GLN A 207 -26.69 1.62 22.45
CA GLN A 207 -27.70 1.41 23.50
C GLN A 207 -28.99 0.79 22.98
N GLU A 208 -29.47 1.20 21.79
CA GLU A 208 -30.68 0.65 21.16
C GLU A 208 -30.54 -0.85 20.85
N ASN A 209 -29.32 -1.32 20.58
CA ASN A 209 -29.02 -2.75 20.40
C ASN A 209 -28.74 -3.48 21.73
N GLY A 210 -28.89 -2.83 22.88
CA GLY A 210 -28.68 -3.42 24.20
C GLY A 210 -27.23 -3.86 24.46
N LEU A 211 -26.26 -3.21 23.82
CA LEU A 211 -24.86 -3.58 23.91
C LEU A 211 -24.22 -3.01 25.19
N ASP A 212 -23.54 -3.86 25.95
CA ASP A 212 -22.89 -3.50 27.20
C ASP A 212 -21.35 -3.61 27.10
N HIS A 213 -20.67 -3.62 28.25
CA HIS A 213 -19.22 -3.75 28.36
C HIS A 213 -18.65 -5.10 27.88
N ASN A 214 -19.49 -6.11 27.64
CA ASN A 214 -19.09 -7.39 27.07
C ASN A 214 -18.91 -7.33 25.55
N TRP A 215 -19.17 -6.18 24.93
CA TRP A 215 -19.00 -5.96 23.50
C TRP A 215 -17.84 -5.00 23.21
N LEU A 216 -17.23 -5.18 22.05
CA LEU A 216 -16.15 -4.36 21.53
C LEU A 216 -16.54 -3.77 20.17
N PRO A 217 -16.32 -2.46 19.95
CA PRO A 217 -16.50 -1.87 18.63
C PRO A 217 -15.35 -2.29 17.71
N LEU A 218 -15.69 -2.73 16.50
CA LEU A 218 -14.73 -3.15 15.49
C LEU A 218 -15.00 -2.44 14.17
N PRO A 219 -14.12 -1.53 13.73
CA PRO A 219 -14.21 -0.93 12.40
C PRO A 219 -13.84 -1.94 11.32
N VAL A 220 -14.51 -1.84 10.17
CA VAL A 220 -14.36 -2.73 9.02
C VAL A 220 -14.34 -1.87 7.77
N HIS A 221 -13.42 -2.19 6.84
CA HIS A 221 -13.40 -1.53 5.55
C HIS A 221 -14.72 -1.80 4.82
N PRO A 222 -15.42 -0.80 4.26
CA PRO A 222 -16.76 -0.99 3.68
C PRO A 222 -16.81 -2.05 2.57
N TRP A 223 -15.77 -2.12 1.71
CA TRP A 223 -15.62 -3.23 0.76
C TRP A 223 -15.53 -4.60 1.43
N GLN A 224 -14.76 -4.72 2.52
CA GLN A 224 -14.59 -5.98 3.26
C GLN A 224 -15.92 -6.40 3.91
N TRP A 225 -16.67 -5.45 4.46
CA TRP A 225 -18.03 -5.68 4.93
C TRP A 225 -18.92 -6.26 3.83
N GLN A 226 -19.05 -5.54 2.72
CA GLN A 226 -19.98 -5.88 1.64
C GLN A 226 -19.64 -7.20 0.94
N GLN A 227 -18.35 -7.46 0.68
CA GLN A 227 -17.91 -8.56 -0.19
C GLN A 227 -17.49 -9.82 0.57
N LYS A 228 -17.33 -9.72 1.89
CA LYS A 228 -16.84 -10.80 2.74
C LYS A 228 -17.67 -10.93 4.01
N ILE A 229 -17.57 -9.99 4.93
CA ILE A 229 -18.03 -10.20 6.31
C ILE A 229 -19.54 -10.41 6.40
N ALA A 230 -20.34 -9.64 5.66
CA ALA A 230 -21.80 -9.78 5.68
C ALA A 230 -22.30 -11.17 5.22
N THR A 231 -21.51 -11.88 4.39
CA THR A 231 -21.87 -13.22 3.89
C THR A 231 -21.13 -14.31 4.64
N ASP A 232 -19.80 -14.21 4.71
CA ASP A 232 -18.93 -15.26 5.22
C ASP A 232 -19.09 -15.45 6.73
N PHE A 233 -19.53 -14.43 7.47
CA PHE A 233 -19.77 -14.49 8.92
C PHE A 233 -21.28 -14.43 9.27
N ILE A 234 -22.18 -14.75 8.32
CA ILE A 234 -23.64 -14.66 8.54
C ILE A 234 -24.11 -15.46 9.77
N ALA A 235 -23.48 -16.62 10.04
CA ALA A 235 -23.79 -17.43 11.21
C ALA A 235 -23.49 -16.69 12.52
N ASP A 236 -22.34 -16.01 12.61
CA ASP A 236 -21.97 -15.24 13.82
C ASP A 236 -22.94 -14.06 14.08
N PHE A 237 -23.54 -13.48 13.03
CA PHE A 237 -24.61 -12.48 13.19
C PHE A 237 -25.92 -13.10 13.70
N VAL A 238 -26.36 -14.22 13.10
CA VAL A 238 -27.59 -14.92 13.49
C VAL A 238 -27.51 -15.46 14.92
N GLU A 239 -26.33 -15.93 15.34
CA GLU A 239 -26.08 -16.44 16.69
C GLU A 239 -25.85 -15.34 17.73
N GLY A 240 -25.90 -14.06 17.33
CA GLY A 240 -25.72 -12.93 18.24
C GLY A 240 -24.30 -12.87 18.82
N ARG A 241 -23.29 -13.31 18.07
CA ARG A 241 -21.87 -13.12 18.39
C ARG A 241 -21.34 -11.78 17.87
N MET A 242 -21.97 -11.27 16.82
CA MET A 242 -21.70 -9.98 16.20
C MET A 242 -22.99 -9.22 15.88
N VAL A 243 -22.91 -7.89 15.91
CA VAL A 243 -23.99 -6.99 15.49
C VAL A 243 -23.44 -5.99 14.49
N SER A 244 -24.13 -5.79 13.36
CA SER A 244 -23.79 -4.75 12.40
C SER A 244 -24.43 -3.43 12.82
N LEU A 245 -23.61 -2.40 13.04
CA LEU A 245 -24.08 -1.08 13.48
C LEU A 245 -24.31 -0.14 12.29
N GLY A 246 -23.53 -0.29 11.21
CA GLY A 246 -23.60 0.58 10.02
C GLY A 246 -22.37 1.47 9.87
N GLU A 247 -22.46 2.49 9.01
CA GLU A 247 -21.38 3.45 8.76
C GLU A 247 -21.43 4.63 9.74
N PHE A 248 -20.29 4.95 10.36
CA PHE A 248 -20.16 6.06 11.32
C PHE A 248 -18.81 6.75 11.22
N GLY A 249 -18.79 8.01 11.61
CA GLY A 249 -17.59 8.78 11.88
C GLY A 249 -17.03 9.50 10.67
N ASP A 250 -15.72 9.71 10.76
CA ASP A 250 -14.92 10.48 9.82
C ASP A 250 -14.78 9.80 8.46
N GLN A 251 -14.32 10.60 7.49
CA GLN A 251 -13.92 10.15 6.16
C GLN A 251 -12.45 9.73 6.17
N TRP A 252 -12.18 8.57 5.58
CA TRP A 252 -10.85 7.97 5.52
C TRP A 252 -10.35 7.91 4.08
N LEU A 253 -9.05 8.14 3.91
CA LEU A 253 -8.34 8.10 2.64
C LEU A 253 -7.39 6.90 2.61
N ALA A 254 -7.46 6.08 1.57
CA ALA A 254 -6.55 4.96 1.41
C ALA A 254 -5.11 5.41 1.15
N GLN A 255 -4.15 4.85 1.88
CA GLN A 255 -2.72 5.01 1.60
C GLN A 255 -2.26 4.06 0.48
N GLN A 256 -0.98 4.12 0.09
CA GLN A 256 -0.42 3.24 -0.95
C GLN A 256 -0.52 1.73 -0.63
N SER A 257 -0.65 1.36 0.65
CA SER A 257 -0.88 -0.03 1.06
C SER A 257 -2.31 -0.52 0.83
N LEU A 258 -3.22 0.36 0.36
CA LEU A 258 -4.68 0.21 0.20
C LEU A 258 -5.43 0.12 1.52
N ARG A 259 -4.91 -0.70 2.44
CA ARG A 259 -5.63 -1.13 3.63
C ARG A 259 -5.33 -0.33 4.89
N THR A 260 -4.23 0.44 4.88
CA THR A 260 -3.99 1.49 5.87
C THR A 260 -4.61 2.77 5.35
N LEU A 261 -5.36 3.45 6.20
CA LEU A 261 -6.15 4.62 5.87
C LEU A 261 -5.74 5.77 6.79
N THR A 262 -5.56 6.95 6.20
CA THR A 262 -5.37 8.21 6.92
C THR A 262 -6.73 8.87 7.15
N ASN A 263 -6.96 9.46 8.32
CA ASN A 263 -8.18 10.23 8.58
C ASN A 263 -8.14 11.55 7.79
N ALA A 264 -9.05 11.70 6.83
CA ALA A 264 -9.14 12.87 5.95
C ALA A 264 -10.04 13.98 6.50
N SER A 265 -10.87 13.68 7.50
CA SER A 265 -11.73 14.68 8.17
C SER A 265 -10.97 15.45 9.24
N ARG A 266 -10.13 14.76 10.03
CA ARG A 266 -9.44 15.34 11.19
C ARG A 266 -8.04 14.75 11.33
N ARG A 267 -7.05 15.60 11.61
CA ARG A 267 -5.69 15.16 11.93
C ARG A 267 -5.63 14.62 13.37
N GLY A 268 -6.02 13.36 13.54
CA GLY A 268 -6.19 12.70 14.85
C GLY A 268 -4.96 11.93 15.36
N GLY A 269 -3.83 11.96 14.65
CA GLY A 269 -2.59 11.30 15.08
C GLY A 269 -2.57 9.77 14.96
N LEU A 270 -3.65 9.15 14.50
CA LEU A 270 -3.72 7.71 14.25
C LEU A 270 -4.21 7.41 12.84
N ASP A 271 -3.50 6.52 12.17
CA ASP A 271 -3.96 5.81 10.98
C ASP A 271 -4.63 4.50 11.41
N ILE A 272 -5.54 4.00 10.57
CA ILE A 272 -6.20 2.71 10.80
C ILE A 272 -5.88 1.73 9.68
N LYS A 273 -5.56 0.49 10.04
CA LYS A 273 -5.28 -0.59 9.10
C LYS A 273 -6.30 -1.70 9.27
N LEU A 274 -6.96 -2.03 8.17
CA LEU A 274 -8.08 -2.96 8.14
C LEU A 274 -7.80 -4.15 7.22
N PRO A 275 -8.41 -5.32 7.44
CA PRO A 275 -8.36 -6.39 6.46
C PRO A 275 -9.01 -6.00 5.14
N LEU A 276 -8.36 -6.39 4.04
CA LEU A 276 -8.91 -6.36 2.69
C LEU A 276 -8.57 -7.68 2.01
N THR A 277 -9.55 -8.59 1.88
CA THR A 277 -9.35 -9.90 1.24
C THR A 277 -9.34 -9.78 -0.30
N ILE A 278 -8.48 -8.89 -0.81
CA ILE A 278 -8.09 -8.78 -2.22
C ILE A 278 -6.68 -9.30 -2.41
N TYR A 279 -6.41 -9.86 -3.58
CA TYR A 279 -5.05 -10.15 -4.00
C TYR A 279 -4.46 -8.92 -4.69
N ASN A 280 -3.31 -8.45 -4.21
CA ASN A 280 -2.62 -7.32 -4.82
C ASN A 280 -1.12 -7.59 -4.83
N THR A 281 -0.48 -7.42 -5.97
CA THR A 281 0.92 -7.82 -6.23
C THR A 281 1.13 -9.32 -5.97
N SER A 282 1.66 -9.71 -4.81
CA SER A 282 2.03 -11.08 -4.48
C SER A 282 1.24 -11.72 -3.33
N CYS A 283 0.34 -11.00 -2.65
CA CYS A 283 -0.38 -11.55 -1.50
C CYS A 283 -1.78 -10.98 -1.27
N TYR A 284 -2.56 -11.69 -0.45
CA TYR A 284 -3.82 -11.18 0.08
C TYR A 284 -3.55 -10.13 1.16
N ARG A 285 -4.36 -9.06 1.18
CA ARG A 285 -4.18 -7.93 2.10
C ARG A 285 -4.95 -8.10 3.42
N GLY A 286 -4.89 -9.28 4.05
CA GLY A 286 -5.50 -9.58 5.37
C GLY A 286 -4.62 -9.24 6.58
N ILE A 287 -5.18 -9.20 7.79
CA ILE A 287 -4.39 -9.03 9.03
C ILE A 287 -4.22 -10.37 9.76
N PRO A 288 -2.98 -10.89 9.91
CA PRO A 288 -2.72 -12.18 10.54
C PRO A 288 -2.97 -12.17 12.05
N GLY A 289 -4.00 -12.91 12.49
CA GLY A 289 -4.33 -13.12 13.91
C GLY A 289 -3.13 -13.55 14.77
N ARG A 290 -2.31 -14.46 14.26
CA ARG A 290 -1.10 -14.97 14.95
C ARG A 290 -0.09 -13.89 15.34
N TYR A 291 0.00 -12.79 14.59
CA TYR A 291 0.99 -11.74 14.83
C TYR A 291 0.40 -10.49 15.51
N ILE A 292 -0.92 -10.29 15.39
CA ILE A 292 -1.64 -9.17 16.02
C ILE A 292 -1.43 -9.16 17.53
N ALA A 293 -1.40 -10.33 18.17
CA ALA A 293 -1.21 -10.44 19.62
C ALA A 293 0.14 -9.88 20.11
N ALA A 294 1.15 -9.81 19.23
CA ALA A 294 2.50 -9.37 19.56
C ALA A 294 2.84 -7.97 19.00
N GLY A 295 2.04 -7.44 18.06
CA GLY A 295 2.30 -6.17 17.37
C GLY A 295 2.62 -4.99 18.31
N PRO A 296 1.71 -4.63 19.24
CA PRO A 296 1.95 -3.52 20.17
C PRO A 296 3.20 -3.72 21.06
N LEU A 297 3.52 -4.96 21.43
CA LEU A 297 4.73 -5.26 22.21
C LEU A 297 6.00 -5.09 21.37
N ALA A 298 5.99 -5.57 20.13
CA ALA A 298 7.11 -5.42 19.20
C ALA A 298 7.38 -3.96 18.85
N SER A 299 6.33 -3.17 18.60
CA SER A 299 6.44 -1.72 18.37
C SER A 299 7.06 -1.01 19.56
N ARG A 300 6.56 -1.26 20.78
CA ARG A 300 7.12 -0.67 22.01
C ARG A 300 8.59 -1.02 22.21
N TRP A 301 8.94 -2.29 22.01
CA TRP A 301 10.33 -2.73 22.13
C TRP A 301 11.24 -2.02 21.11
N LEU A 302 10.82 -1.90 19.84
CA LEU A 302 11.56 -1.15 18.83
C LEU A 302 11.68 0.33 19.17
N GLN A 303 10.62 0.95 19.66
CA GLN A 303 10.64 2.35 20.10
C GLN A 303 11.66 2.55 21.25
N GLN A 304 11.70 1.64 22.22
CA GLN A 304 12.69 1.68 23.31
C GLN A 304 14.12 1.51 22.79
N VAL A 305 14.35 0.61 21.84
CA VAL A 305 15.67 0.45 21.20
C VAL A 305 16.09 1.75 20.52
N PHE A 306 15.21 2.37 19.74
CA PHE A 306 15.50 3.62 19.00
C PHE A 306 15.67 4.84 19.92
N ALA A 307 15.02 4.84 21.08
CA ALA A 307 15.16 5.90 22.09
C ALA A 307 16.42 5.77 22.96
N THR A 308 17.03 4.59 23.03
CA THR A 308 18.16 4.31 23.94
C THR A 308 19.49 4.12 23.22
N ASP A 309 19.48 3.61 22.00
CA ASP A 309 20.69 3.43 21.21
C ASP A 309 21.21 4.79 20.69
N ALA A 310 22.41 5.18 21.13
CA ALA A 310 22.98 6.49 20.82
C ALA A 310 23.10 6.75 19.32
N THR A 311 23.39 5.72 18.51
CA THR A 311 23.50 5.86 17.05
C THR A 311 22.13 6.08 16.42
N LEU A 312 21.10 5.36 16.87
CA LEU A 312 19.72 5.54 16.38
C LEU A 312 19.14 6.89 16.80
N VAL A 313 19.39 7.33 18.04
CA VAL A 313 19.00 8.65 18.53
C VAL A 313 19.64 9.75 17.70
N GLN A 314 20.97 9.70 17.47
CA GLN A 314 21.68 10.67 16.64
C GLN A 314 21.18 10.68 15.20
N SER A 315 20.75 9.52 14.69
CA SER A 315 20.16 9.47 13.36
C SER A 315 18.85 10.28 13.30
N GLY A 316 18.05 10.31 14.37
CA GLY A 316 16.70 10.90 14.37
C GLY A 316 15.67 10.02 13.67
N ALA A 317 15.83 8.70 13.72
CA ALA A 317 14.86 7.75 13.20
C ALA A 317 13.69 7.59 14.17
N VAL A 318 12.47 7.53 13.64
CA VAL A 318 11.24 7.37 14.43
C VAL A 318 10.54 6.09 14.01
N ILE A 319 10.11 5.30 15.00
CA ILE A 319 9.25 4.13 14.80
C ILE A 319 7.82 4.53 15.12
N LEU A 320 6.96 4.53 14.09
CA LEU A 320 5.53 4.72 14.26
C LEU A 320 4.95 3.46 14.90
N GLY A 321 4.46 3.59 16.14
CA GLY A 321 3.94 2.47 16.90
C GLY A 321 2.60 1.94 16.36
N GLU A 322 2.30 0.67 16.65
CA GLU A 322 0.97 0.08 16.48
C GLU A 322 0.35 -0.15 17.86
N PRO A 323 -0.14 0.91 18.55
CA PRO A 323 -0.50 0.83 19.96
C PRO A 323 -1.72 -0.02 20.25
N ALA A 324 -2.60 -0.27 19.28
CA ALA A 324 -3.78 -1.11 19.46
C ALA A 324 -4.04 -2.00 18.27
N ALA A 325 -4.43 -3.25 18.54
CA ALA A 325 -4.80 -4.20 17.52
C ALA A 325 -5.84 -5.21 18.03
N GLY A 326 -6.71 -5.63 17.13
CA GLY A 326 -7.81 -6.53 17.41
C GLY A 326 -8.01 -7.54 16.29
N TYR A 327 -8.41 -8.77 16.62
CA TYR A 327 -8.79 -9.75 15.60
C TYR A 327 -9.87 -10.71 16.06
N VAL A 328 -10.64 -11.18 15.08
CA VAL A 328 -11.70 -12.17 15.24
C VAL A 328 -11.41 -13.32 14.29
N SER A 329 -11.38 -14.54 14.81
CA SER A 329 -11.25 -15.74 13.99
C SER A 329 -12.62 -16.26 13.60
N HIS A 330 -12.79 -16.61 12.33
CA HIS A 330 -13.96 -17.37 11.89
C HIS A 330 -13.79 -18.83 12.35
N GLU A 331 -14.73 -19.34 13.15
CA GLU A 331 -14.65 -20.68 13.76
C GLU A 331 -14.50 -21.80 12.70
N GLY A 332 -15.39 -21.81 11.70
CA GLY A 332 -15.35 -22.79 10.61
C GLY A 332 -14.03 -22.83 9.82
N TYR A 333 -13.53 -21.66 9.38
CA TYR A 333 -12.23 -21.60 8.68
C TYR A 333 -11.04 -21.92 9.59
N ALA A 334 -11.08 -21.54 10.86
CA ALA A 334 -10.02 -21.82 11.83
C ALA A 334 -9.90 -23.33 12.13
N ALA A 335 -11.00 -24.08 12.05
CA ALA A 335 -10.99 -25.54 12.23
C ALA A 335 -10.29 -26.30 11.09
N LEU A 336 -10.08 -25.66 9.93
CA LEU A 336 -9.46 -26.29 8.77
C LEU A 336 -7.93 -26.19 8.84
N ALA A 337 -7.25 -27.30 9.17
CA ALA A 337 -5.80 -27.38 9.28
C ALA A 337 -5.00 -26.93 8.04
N ARG A 338 -5.61 -26.97 6.85
CA ARG A 338 -5.00 -26.57 5.57
C ARG A 338 -5.77 -25.46 4.85
N ALA A 339 -6.61 -24.69 5.56
CA ALA A 339 -7.26 -23.54 4.94
C ALA A 339 -6.21 -22.54 4.42
N PRO A 340 -6.41 -21.97 3.22
CA PRO A 340 -5.58 -20.86 2.76
C PRO A 340 -5.58 -19.73 3.79
N TYR A 341 -4.39 -19.21 4.12
CA TYR A 341 -4.21 -18.23 5.20
C TYR A 341 -5.18 -17.04 5.11
N ARG A 342 -5.55 -16.61 3.89
CA ARG A 342 -6.45 -15.47 3.65
C ARG A 342 -7.77 -15.54 4.44
N TYR A 343 -8.26 -16.74 4.74
CA TYR A 343 -9.50 -16.96 5.50
C TYR A 343 -9.34 -16.74 7.01
N GLN A 344 -8.10 -16.79 7.52
CA GLN A 344 -7.77 -16.53 8.92
C GLN A 344 -7.49 -15.04 9.19
N GLU A 345 -7.52 -14.20 8.15
CA GLU A 345 -7.05 -12.82 8.19
C GLU A 345 -8.13 -11.79 7.82
N MET A 346 -9.40 -12.20 7.88
CA MET A 346 -10.52 -11.47 7.28
C MET A 346 -11.09 -10.36 8.16
N LEU A 347 -10.96 -10.45 9.48
CA LEU A 347 -11.64 -9.55 10.42
C LEU A 347 -10.72 -9.15 11.58
N GLY A 348 -10.50 -7.84 11.71
CA GLY A 348 -9.58 -7.26 12.68
C GLY A 348 -9.29 -5.80 12.39
N VAL A 349 -8.44 -5.20 13.21
CA VAL A 349 -8.03 -3.80 13.11
C VAL A 349 -6.63 -3.64 13.70
N ILE A 350 -5.83 -2.75 13.13
CA ILE A 350 -4.62 -2.21 13.74
C ILE A 350 -4.73 -0.69 13.71
N TRP A 351 -4.47 -0.06 14.84
CA TRP A 351 -4.27 1.39 14.94
C TRP A 351 -2.78 1.67 14.94
N ARG A 352 -2.36 2.65 14.15
CA ARG A 352 -0.95 3.00 13.98
C ARG A 352 -0.77 4.50 14.21
N GLU A 353 0.33 4.90 14.84
CA GLU A 353 0.69 6.30 14.94
C GLU A 353 0.89 6.93 13.55
N ASN A 354 0.23 8.06 13.32
CA ASN A 354 0.46 8.88 12.13
C ASN A 354 1.73 9.72 12.30
N PRO A 355 2.54 9.95 11.24
CA PRO A 355 3.71 10.81 11.28
C PRO A 355 3.48 12.19 11.91
N CYS A 356 2.29 12.77 11.78
CA CYS A 356 1.98 14.11 12.29
C CYS A 356 2.18 14.26 13.81
N ARG A 357 2.23 13.16 14.58
CA ARG A 357 2.55 13.17 16.02
C ARG A 357 4.01 13.51 16.32
N TRP A 358 4.89 13.33 15.33
CA TRP A 358 6.34 13.37 15.50
C TRP A 358 7.02 14.47 14.68
N LEU A 359 6.26 15.14 13.80
CA LEU A 359 6.78 16.21 12.94
C LEU A 359 6.83 17.54 13.68
N LYS A 360 7.85 18.34 13.36
CA LYS A 360 7.86 19.77 13.70
C LYS A 360 6.89 20.55 12.81
N PRO A 361 6.50 21.79 13.20
CA PRO A 361 5.55 22.59 12.43
C PRO A 361 5.93 22.83 10.96
N ASP A 362 7.23 22.84 10.64
CA ASP A 362 7.81 23.07 9.32
C ASP A 362 8.20 21.78 8.58
N GLU A 363 7.96 20.60 9.16
CA GLU A 363 8.28 19.31 8.54
C GLU A 363 7.05 18.69 7.85
N SER A 364 7.25 18.12 6.66
CA SER A 364 6.21 17.41 5.89
C SER A 364 6.64 15.97 5.60
N PRO A 365 5.76 14.97 5.77
CA PRO A 365 6.09 13.60 5.48
C PRO A 365 5.97 13.32 3.96
N VAL A 366 6.96 12.63 3.40
CA VAL A 366 6.87 12.07 2.04
C VAL A 366 7.31 10.62 2.06
N LEU A 367 6.65 9.78 1.26
CA LEU A 367 7.12 8.41 1.07
C LEU A 367 8.44 8.44 0.29
N MET A 368 9.36 7.53 0.61
CA MET A 368 10.61 7.38 -0.16
C MET A 368 10.34 7.10 -1.64
N ALA A 369 9.21 6.46 -1.96
CA ALA A 369 8.76 6.22 -3.34
C ALA A 369 8.59 7.52 -4.16
N THR A 370 8.35 8.67 -3.53
CA THR A 370 8.30 9.97 -4.20
C THR A 370 9.61 10.28 -4.94
N LEU A 371 10.76 9.79 -4.45
CA LEU A 371 12.06 10.00 -5.08
C LEU A 371 12.23 9.25 -6.42
N MET A 372 11.29 8.36 -6.76
CA MET A 372 11.25 7.59 -8.01
C MET A 372 10.31 8.21 -9.05
N GLU A 373 9.58 9.26 -8.70
CA GLU A 373 8.65 9.92 -9.63
C GLU A 373 9.40 10.78 -10.64
N CYS A 374 8.69 11.15 -11.72
CA CYS A 374 9.06 12.15 -12.73
C CYS A 374 7.80 12.96 -13.08
N ASP A 375 7.94 14.22 -13.49
CA ASP A 375 6.81 14.99 -14.03
C ASP A 375 6.54 14.65 -15.51
N GLU A 376 5.62 15.37 -16.16
CA GLU A 376 5.28 15.16 -17.58
C GLU A 376 6.45 15.43 -18.53
N THR A 377 7.45 16.21 -18.12
CA THR A 377 8.65 16.52 -18.91
C THR A 377 9.79 15.52 -18.68
N ILE A 378 9.54 14.47 -17.88
CA ILE A 378 10.56 13.47 -17.47
C ILE A 378 11.66 14.13 -16.60
N SER A 379 11.37 15.29 -16.02
CA SER A 379 12.28 15.91 -15.06
C SER A 379 12.26 15.11 -13.75
N ARG A 380 13.43 14.62 -13.34
CA ARG A 380 13.58 13.87 -12.08
C ARG A 380 13.45 14.82 -10.89
N TRP A 381 12.66 14.41 -9.92
CA TRP A 381 12.35 15.17 -8.69
C TRP A 381 13.59 15.47 -7.86
N GLN A 382 14.54 14.55 -7.85
CA GLN A 382 15.82 14.69 -7.15
C GLN A 382 16.61 15.92 -7.61
N ALA A 383 16.48 16.32 -8.88
CA ALA A 383 17.16 17.51 -9.40
C ALA A 383 16.56 18.82 -8.86
N HIS A 384 15.27 18.82 -8.49
CA HIS A 384 14.56 20.02 -8.02
C HIS A 384 14.65 20.19 -6.49
N ILE A 385 14.64 19.09 -5.73
CA ILE A 385 14.85 19.12 -4.27
C ILE A 385 16.25 19.68 -3.93
N SER A 386 17.25 19.44 -4.80
CA SER A 386 18.59 20.01 -4.63
C SER A 386 18.71 21.51 -4.94
N THR A 387 17.70 22.11 -5.59
CA THR A 387 17.75 23.50 -6.09
C THR A 387 16.67 24.42 -5.51
N ALA A 388 15.69 23.89 -4.77
CA ALA A 388 14.64 24.70 -4.15
C ALA A 388 15.18 25.41 -2.89
N PRO A 389 15.16 26.77 -2.83
CA PRO A 389 15.76 27.54 -1.75
C PRO A 389 15.11 27.32 -0.37
N ASP A 390 13.86 26.86 -0.33
CA ASP A 390 13.09 26.61 0.90
C ASP A 390 13.17 25.15 1.38
N TRP A 391 13.80 24.26 0.62
CA TRP A 391 14.00 22.85 1.00
C TRP A 391 15.44 22.65 1.48
N THR A 392 15.68 22.93 2.76
CA THR A 392 16.91 22.44 3.41
C THR A 392 16.70 20.99 3.82
N LEU A 393 17.11 20.07 2.93
CA LEU A 393 17.51 18.75 3.36
C LEU A 393 18.56 18.92 4.48
N LYS A 394 18.24 18.53 5.73
CA LYS A 394 19.14 18.69 6.90
C LYS A 394 20.60 18.36 6.50
N PRO A 395 21.59 19.17 6.93
CA PRO A 395 22.98 19.01 6.50
C PRO A 395 23.48 17.60 6.84
N GLY A 396 23.56 16.74 5.81
CA GLY A 396 23.72 15.29 5.94
C GLY A 396 23.23 14.52 4.69
N LEU A 397 22.43 15.17 3.85
CA LEU A 397 21.77 14.60 2.67
C LEU A 397 22.53 14.73 1.34
N ARG A 398 23.87 14.80 1.37
CA ARG A 398 24.66 14.43 0.16
C ARG A 398 24.49 12.94 -0.21
N ASN A 399 23.79 12.15 0.61
CA ASN A 399 23.46 10.74 0.37
C ASN A 399 22.12 10.35 1.02
N CYS A 400 20.97 10.58 0.36
CA CYS A 400 19.67 10.01 0.79
C CYS A 400 19.74 8.47 0.95
N SER A 401 20.50 7.80 0.07
CA SER A 401 20.79 6.37 0.12
C SER A 401 21.62 6.00 1.35
N GLY A 402 22.75 6.68 1.58
CA GLY A 402 23.62 6.42 2.74
C GLY A 402 22.90 6.59 4.08
N TRP A 403 21.99 7.56 4.20
CA TRP A 403 21.26 7.82 5.45
C TRP A 403 20.28 6.71 5.85
N LEU A 404 19.43 6.26 4.92
CA LEU A 404 18.48 5.18 5.20
C LEU A 404 19.20 3.83 5.31
N TRP A 405 20.17 3.56 4.43
CA TRP A 405 20.97 2.34 4.47
C TRP A 405 21.77 2.24 5.75
N PHE A 406 22.40 3.33 6.22
CA PHE A 406 23.10 3.35 7.50
C PHE A 406 22.16 3.00 8.66
N ARG A 407 20.95 3.57 8.69
CA ARG A 407 19.94 3.25 9.72
C ARG A 407 19.49 1.79 9.67
N CYS A 408 19.22 1.25 8.48
CA CYS A 408 18.84 -0.16 8.31
C CYS A 408 19.99 -1.12 8.68
N ILE A 409 21.22 -0.81 8.29
CA ILE A 409 22.42 -1.58 8.62
C ILE A 409 22.71 -1.53 10.12
N THR A 410 22.64 -0.35 10.75
CA THR A 410 22.83 -0.20 12.19
C THR A 410 21.73 -0.93 12.96
N CYS A 411 20.46 -0.83 12.54
CA CYS A 411 19.38 -1.62 13.12
C CYS A 411 19.61 -3.13 12.98
N PHE A 412 20.04 -3.59 11.80
CA PHE A 412 20.38 -4.99 11.56
C PHE A 412 21.54 -5.44 12.47
N ALA A 413 22.63 -4.68 12.54
CA ALA A 413 23.79 -4.99 13.36
C ALA A 413 23.47 -4.95 14.87
N ALA A 414 22.68 -3.98 15.34
CA ALA A 414 22.25 -3.88 16.74
C ALA A 414 21.30 -5.01 17.13
N THR A 415 20.39 -5.42 16.23
CA THR A 415 19.47 -6.55 16.44
C THR A 415 20.25 -7.87 16.49
N VAL A 416 21.17 -8.09 15.55
CA VAL A 416 22.02 -9.27 15.49
C VAL A 416 22.95 -9.35 16.71
N SER A 417 23.55 -8.23 17.14
CA SER A 417 24.40 -8.18 18.35
C SER A 417 23.63 -8.56 19.62
N ARG A 418 22.39 -8.07 19.78
CA ARG A 418 21.55 -8.44 20.93
C ARG A 418 21.06 -9.89 20.88
N LEU A 419 20.73 -10.42 19.70
CA LEU A 419 20.36 -11.84 19.52
C LEU A 419 21.54 -12.79 19.79
N LEU A 420 22.75 -12.41 19.39
CA LEU A 420 23.98 -13.19 19.66
C LEU A 420 24.42 -13.13 21.13
N HIS A 421 23.94 -12.15 21.90
CA HIS A 421 24.18 -12.06 23.34
C HIS A 421 23.11 -12.77 24.19
N THR A 422 21.94 -13.10 23.62
CA THR A 422 20.92 -13.91 24.31
C THR A 422 21.18 -15.43 24.28
N ASP A 423 22.10 -15.92 23.45
CA ASP A 423 22.53 -17.34 23.45
C ASP A 423 23.69 -17.64 24.44
N LYS A 424 24.01 -16.67 25.30
CA LYS A 424 24.93 -16.86 26.43
C LYS A 424 24.31 -16.32 27.71
N ILE A 425 23.32 -17.03 28.27
CA ILE A 425 23.03 -17.15 29.70
C ILE A 425 22.14 -18.38 29.90
#